data_AF-A0A4V2BHA8-F1
#
_entry.id   AF-A0A4V2BHA8-F1
#
_cell.length_a   1.000
_cell.length_b   1.000
_cell.length_c   1.000
_cell.angle_alpha   90.00
_cell.angle_beta   90.00
_cell.angle_gamma   90.00
#
_symmetry.space_group_name_H-M   'P 1'
#
loop_
_entity.id
_entity.type
_entity.pdbx_description
1 polymer ?
#
loop_
_entity_poly.entity_id
_entity_poly.type
_entity_poly.pdbx_seq_one_letter_code
_entity_poly.pdbx_strand_id
1 'polypeptide(L)'
;MIDASFNALVPADARIEKLAEGFAWSEGPAWVQEGGYLLFTDVPANTLYRWRQSEGLSVFLKPSGLADPDPRSVREAGANG
;
A
#
# COMPACT_ATOMS: atom_id res chain seq x y z
N MET A 1 -7.25 -27.02 -8.34
CA MET A 1 -5.95 -27.30 -7.69
C MET A 1 -4.98 -26.23 -8.11
N ILE A 2 -4.12 -25.75 -7.21
CA ILE A 2 -2.99 -24.88 -7.54
C ILE A 2 -2.00 -25.67 -8.41
N ASP A 3 -1.35 -24.99 -9.35
CA ASP A 3 -0.33 -25.60 -10.21
C ASP A 3 0.87 -26.09 -9.40
N ALA A 4 1.41 -27.28 -9.71
CA ALA A 4 2.49 -27.90 -8.95
C ALA A 4 3.78 -27.04 -8.92
N SER A 5 4.01 -26.21 -9.94
CA SER A 5 5.15 -25.29 -9.99
C SER A 5 5.12 -24.23 -8.88
N PHE A 6 3.95 -23.92 -8.32
CA PHE A 6 3.81 -22.99 -7.19
C PHE A 6 4.60 -23.47 -5.95
N ASN A 7 4.63 -24.78 -5.70
CA ASN A 7 5.32 -25.36 -4.54
C ASN A 7 6.84 -25.17 -4.58
N ALA A 8 7.41 -24.83 -5.74
CA ALA A 8 8.83 -24.48 -5.87
C ALA A 8 9.11 -23.01 -5.47
N LEU A 9 8.09 -22.16 -5.41
CA LEU A 9 8.23 -20.72 -5.15
C LEU A 9 7.85 -20.32 -3.72
N VAL A 10 6.97 -21.08 -3.08
CA VAL A 10 6.42 -20.75 -1.76
C VAL A 10 6.64 -21.92 -0.79
N PRO A 11 7.25 -21.67 0.40
CA PRO A 11 7.41 -22.69 1.43
C PRO A 11 6.08 -23.32 1.86
N ALA A 12 6.10 -24.62 2.17
CA ALA A 12 4.91 -25.36 2.56
C ALA A 12 4.28 -24.87 3.88
N ASP A 13 5.06 -24.22 4.73
CA ASP A 13 4.65 -23.66 6.02
C ASP A 13 4.44 -22.14 5.99
N ALA A 14 4.52 -21.51 4.82
CA ALA A 14 4.29 -20.08 4.66
C ALA A 14 2.89 -19.69 5.14
N ARG A 15 2.81 -18.58 5.90
CA ARG A 15 1.55 -18.04 6.42
C ARG A 15 1.29 -16.68 5.80
N ILE A 16 0.05 -16.44 5.42
CA ILE A 16 -0.42 -15.11 5.04
C ILE A 16 -0.67 -14.33 6.33
N GLU A 17 -0.04 -13.16 6.44
CA GLU A 17 -0.20 -12.25 7.57
C GLU A 17 -0.89 -10.97 7.11
N LYS A 18 -1.88 -10.53 7.89
CA LYS A 18 -2.55 -9.24 7.66
C LYS A 18 -1.75 -8.16 8.40
N LEU A 19 -0.96 -7.39 7.65
CA LEU A 19 -0.09 -6.35 8.21
C LEU A 19 -0.85 -5.11 8.70
N ALA A 20 -1.96 -4.76 8.03
CA ALA A 20 -2.82 -3.63 8.33
C ALA A 20 -4.19 -3.78 7.66
N GLU A 21 -5.17 -2.98 8.10
CA GLU A 21 -6.52 -2.90 7.52
C GLU A 21 -7.12 -1.50 7.70
N GLY A 22 -8.32 -1.27 7.13
CA GLY A 22 -9.04 0.00 7.27
C GLY A 22 -8.85 0.99 6.11
N PHE A 23 -8.32 0.53 4.97
CA PHE A 23 -8.14 1.35 3.77
C PHE A 23 -9.35 1.22 2.84
N ALA A 24 -9.67 2.30 2.09
CA ALA A 24 -10.70 2.23 1.06
C ALA A 24 -10.20 1.46 -0.16
N TRP A 25 -8.99 1.76 -0.62
CA TRP A 25 -8.31 1.04 -1.69
C TRP A 25 -6.80 1.18 -1.55
N SER A 26 -6.18 0.13 -1.00
CA SER A 26 -4.72 0.00 -0.94
C SER A 26 -4.14 -0.33 -2.32
N GLU A 27 -3.22 0.49 -2.83
CA GLU A 27 -2.56 0.29 -4.13
C GLU A 27 -1.07 0.72 -4.08
N GLY A 28 -0.32 0.41 -5.14
CA GLY A 28 1.02 0.91 -5.38
C GLY A 28 2.07 0.50 -4.33
N PRO A 29 2.16 -0.79 -3.93
CA PRO A 29 3.16 -1.20 -2.96
C PRO A 29 4.58 -1.03 -3.51
N ALA A 30 5.45 -0.39 -2.73
CA ALA A 30 6.87 -0.22 -3.05
C ALA A 30 7.73 -0.48 -1.81
N TRP A 31 8.70 -1.39 -1.92
CA TRP A 31 9.65 -1.67 -0.85
C TRP A 31 10.85 -0.71 -0.91
N VAL A 32 11.15 -0.03 0.19
CA VAL A 32 12.32 0.84 0.32
C VAL A 32 13.40 0.13 1.11
N GLN A 33 14.37 -0.45 0.39
CA GLN A 33 15.41 -1.31 0.97
C GLN A 33 16.28 -0.60 2.01
N GLU A 34 16.72 0.63 1.74
CA GLU A 34 17.60 1.41 2.64
C GLU A 34 16.93 1.67 4.01
N GLY A 35 15.61 1.84 4.01
CA GLY A 35 14.83 2.10 5.22
C GLY A 35 14.14 0.88 5.82
N GLY A 36 14.12 -0.25 5.13
CA GLY A 36 13.43 -1.47 5.56
C GLY A 36 11.93 -1.26 5.80
N TYR A 37 11.23 -0.60 4.87
CA TYR A 37 9.78 -0.38 4.99
C TYR A 37 9.04 -0.49 3.65
N LEU A 38 7.75 -0.83 3.75
CA LEU A 38 6.81 -0.85 2.65
C LEU A 38 6.07 0.48 2.58
N LEU A 39 6.02 1.10 1.41
CA LEU A 39 5.11 2.19 1.09
C LEU A 39 3.93 1.67 0.28
N PHE A 40 2.74 2.23 0.49
CA PHE A 40 1.55 2.00 -0.32
C PHE A 40 0.53 3.12 -0.11
N THR A 41 -0.37 3.34 -1.05
CA THR A 41 -1.36 4.41 -0.99
C THR A 41 -2.74 3.87 -0.61
N ASP A 42 -3.52 4.67 0.10
CA ASP A 42 -4.98 4.55 0.09
C ASP A 42 -5.53 5.61 -0.85
N VAL A 43 -5.90 5.20 -2.07
CA VAL A 43 -6.11 6.12 -3.21
C VAL A 43 -7.22 7.14 -2.91
N PRO A 44 -8.44 6.74 -2.50
CA PRO A 44 -9.51 7.70 -2.20
C PRO A 44 -9.20 8.58 -0.99
N ALA A 45 -8.42 8.07 -0.02
CA ALA A 45 -8.06 8.81 1.19
C ALA A 45 -6.90 9.79 0.99
N ASN A 46 -6.30 9.82 -0.21
CA ASN A 46 -5.19 10.70 -0.56
C ASN A 46 -4.04 10.61 0.45
N THR A 47 -3.72 9.39 0.89
CA THR A 47 -2.76 9.13 1.96
C THR A 47 -1.75 8.07 1.51
N LEU A 48 -0.46 8.39 1.63
CA LEU A 48 0.64 7.44 1.47
C LEU A 48 1.02 6.92 2.85
N TYR A 49 0.94 5.61 3.02
CA TYR A 49 1.28 4.91 4.25
C TYR A 49 2.67 4.30 4.18
N ARG A 50 3.29 4.15 5.35
CA ARG A 50 4.49 3.37 5.59
C ARG A 50 4.18 2.25 6.56
N TRP A 51 4.57 1.02 6.23
CA TRP A 51 4.61 -0.10 7.16
C TRP A 51 6.05 -0.56 7.39
N ARG A 52 6.48 -0.64 8.64
CA ARG A 52 7.79 -1.19 9.04
C ARG A 52 7.57 -2.22 10.13
N GLN A 53 8.23 -3.37 10.06
CA GLN A 53 8.02 -4.47 11.02
C GLN A 53 8.17 -4.04 12.50
N SER A 54 9.09 -3.13 12.81
CA SER A 54 9.34 -2.65 14.18
C SER A 54 8.36 -1.56 14.66
N GLU A 55 7.65 -0.89 13.75
CA GLU A 55 6.81 0.27 14.06
C GLU A 55 5.32 0.05 13.72
N GLY A 56 5.02 -0.94 12.89
CA GLY A 56 3.71 -1.13 12.29
C GLY A 56 3.41 -0.07 11.23
N LEU A 57 2.13 0.23 11.07
CA LEU A 57 1.60 1.18 10.10
C LEU A 57 1.70 2.63 10.60
N SER A 58 2.11 3.55 9.73
CA SER A 58 2.12 4.99 9.97
C SER A 58 1.78 5.77 8.69
N VAL A 59 1.31 7.01 8.83
CA VAL A 59 1.17 7.93 7.69
C VAL A 59 2.55 8.43 7.31
N PHE A 60 2.91 8.30 6.03
CA PHE A 60 4.15 8.81 5.48
C PHE A 60 3.96 10.19 4.85
N LEU A 61 2.89 10.36 4.06
CA LEU A 61 2.57 11.63 3.40
C LEU A 61 1.04 11.77 3.26
N LYS A 62 0.54 12.98 3.55
CA LYS A 62 -0.85 13.38 3.34
C LYS A 62 -0.93 14.89 3.12
N PRO A 63 -1.54 15.39 2.03
CA PRO A 63 -2.04 14.63 0.89
C PRO A 63 -0.90 13.96 0.11
N SER A 64 -1.14 12.76 -0.44
CA SER A 64 -0.17 12.07 -1.31
C SER A 64 -0.23 12.52 -2.78
N GLY A 65 -1.36 13.08 -3.19
CA GLY A 65 -1.65 13.69 -4.49
C GLY A 65 -2.05 15.15 -4.32
N LEU A 66 -3.08 15.61 -5.04
CA LEU A 66 -3.46 17.03 -5.03
C LEU A 66 -4.11 17.44 -3.69
N ALA A 67 -3.66 18.55 -3.11
CA ALA A 67 -4.13 19.00 -1.78
C ALA A 67 -5.56 19.54 -1.79
N ASP A 68 -5.88 20.40 -2.76
CA ASP A 68 -7.17 21.06 -2.89
C ASP A 68 -7.71 20.90 -4.32
N PRO A 69 -8.17 19.70 -4.69
CA PRO A 69 -8.73 19.47 -6.01
C PRO A 69 -10.05 20.21 -6.19
N ASP A 70 -10.22 20.90 -7.32
CA ASP A 70 -11.55 21.30 -7.75
C ASP A 70 -12.27 20.06 -8.29
N PRO A 71 -13.35 19.59 -7.63
CA PRO A 71 -14.07 18.39 -8.05
C PRO A 71 -14.72 18.52 -9.45
N ARG A 72 -14.75 19.73 -10.03
CA ARG A 72 -15.19 19.95 -11.41
C ARG A 72 -14.10 19.70 -12.44
N SER A 73 -12.82 19.74 -12.04
CA SER A 73 -11.68 19.61 -12.95
C SER A 73 -10.89 18.32 -12.75
N VAL A 74 -10.94 17.71 -11.57
CA VAL A 74 -10.17 16.50 -11.24
C VAL A 74 -11.09 15.41 -10.71
N ARG A 75 -11.08 14.24 -11.36
CA ARG A 75 -11.91 13.09 -10.97
C ARG A 75 -11.24 12.23 -9.88
N GLU A 76 -9.91 12.12 -9.89
CA GLU A 76 -9.15 11.20 -9.05
C GLU A 76 -7.99 11.91 -8.34
N ALA A 77 -8.31 12.97 -7.61
CA ALA A 77 -7.35 13.80 -6.88
C ALA A 77 -6.56 13.09 -5.75
N GLY A 78 -6.84 11.81 -5.54
CA GLY A 78 -6.08 10.92 -4.68
C GLY A 78 -4.66 10.67 -5.20
N ALA A 79 -4.08 9.53 -4.85
CA ALA A 79 -2.72 9.21 -5.26
C ALA A 79 -2.52 9.01 -6.79
N ASN A 80 -3.61 8.85 -7.56
CA ASN A 80 -3.55 8.48 -8.98
C ASN A 80 -3.62 9.68 -9.95
N GLY A 81 -3.93 10.89 -9.46
CA GLY A 81 -3.95 12.13 -10.26
C GLY A 81 -5.29 12.43 -10.94
#